data_AF-A0A953C2C9-F1
#
_entry.id   AF-A0A953C2C9-F1
#
_cell.length_a   1.000
_cell.length_b   1.000
_cell.length_c   1.000
_cell.angle_alpha   90.00
_cell.angle_beta   90.00
_cell.angle_gamma   90.00
#
_symmetry.space_group_name_H-M   'P 1'
#
loop_
_entity.id
_entity.type
_entity.pdbx_description
1 polymer ?
#
loop_
_entity_poly.entity_id
_entity_poly.type
_entity_poly.pdbx_seq_one_letter_code
_entity_poly.pdbx_strand_id
1 'polypeptide(L)'
;MDCAVKAKRKPISLALQGGGALGAYTWGALDRLLADERIEIKAISGSSAGAMCAVVLADGFHEGAAAGARAKLRAFWERVAREGSANPYRRTPLMAFLNAFKPGWAAENYLAMWA
;
A
#
# COMPACT_ATOMS: atom_id res chain seq x y z
N MET A 1 16.91 -35.24 20.72
CA MET A 1 17.62 -33.99 20.37
C MET A 1 17.41 -33.79 18.89
N ASP A 2 16.29 -33.18 18.51
CA ASP A 2 15.93 -33.02 17.10
C ASP A 2 16.49 -31.70 16.59
N CYS A 3 17.61 -31.79 15.86
CA CYS A 3 18.17 -30.69 15.12
C CYS A 3 17.35 -30.51 13.84
N ALA A 4 16.22 -29.81 13.95
CA ALA A 4 15.45 -29.42 12.78
C ALA A 4 16.30 -28.50 11.90
N VAL A 5 16.69 -28.97 10.71
CA VAL A 5 17.35 -28.17 9.69
C VAL A 5 16.40 -27.04 9.29
N LYS A 6 16.67 -25.80 9.76
CA LYS A 6 15.93 -24.61 9.31
C LYS A 6 16.10 -24.50 7.79
N ALA A 7 15.01 -24.72 7.05
CA ALA A 7 15.00 -24.51 5.61
C ALA A 7 15.47 -23.09 5.29
N LYS A 8 16.43 -22.97 4.38
CA LYS A 8 17.02 -21.67 4.00
C LYS A 8 15.92 -20.79 3.38
N ARG A 9 15.72 -19.59 3.93
CA ARG A 9 14.73 -18.63 3.41
C ARG A 9 15.12 -18.22 1.98
N LYS A 10 14.14 -18.09 1.09
CA LYS A 10 14.35 -17.66 -0.29
C LYS A 10 14.51 -16.13 -0.32
N PRO A 11 15.68 -15.61 -0.70
CA PRO A 11 15.88 -14.18 -0.85
C PRO A 11 15.13 -13.66 -2.07
N ILE A 12 14.39 -12.56 -1.91
CA ILE A 12 13.69 -11.87 -2.99
C ILE A 12 13.95 -10.37 -2.94
N SER A 13 13.85 -9.73 -4.10
CA SER A 13 13.82 -8.27 -4.25
C SER A 13 12.44 -7.84 -4.74
N LEU A 14 11.92 -6.76 -4.19
CA LEU A 14 10.58 -6.26 -4.49
C LEU A 14 10.65 -4.91 -5.21
N ALA A 15 9.88 -4.77 -6.28
CA ALA A 15 9.65 -3.50 -6.97
C ALA A 15 8.16 -3.15 -6.88
N LEU A 16 7.85 -2.07 -6.16
CA LEU A 16 6.48 -1.67 -5.85
C LEU A 16 5.98 -0.62 -6.82
N GLN A 17 4.98 -0.98 -7.61
CA GLN A 17 4.33 -0.05 -8.52
C GLN A 17 3.61 1.07 -7.77
N GLY A 18 3.56 2.26 -8.39
CA GLY A 18 2.67 3.34 -7.95
C GLY A 18 1.20 3.08 -8.29
N GLY A 19 0.30 3.91 -7.77
CA GLY A 19 -1.14 3.77 -8.04
C GLY A 19 -2.07 4.47 -7.05
N GLY A 20 -1.57 5.47 -6.31
CA GLY A 20 -2.35 6.19 -5.30
C GLY A 20 -2.95 5.24 -4.25
N ALA A 21 -4.26 5.34 -4.03
CA ALA A 21 -4.99 4.53 -3.04
C ALA A 21 -4.93 3.01 -3.32
N LEU A 22 -4.66 2.59 -4.56
CA LEU A 22 -4.45 1.17 -4.89
C LEU A 22 -3.20 0.59 -4.19
N GLY A 23 -2.32 1.43 -3.64
CA GLY A 23 -1.22 0.99 -2.79
C GLY A 23 -1.67 0.15 -1.58
N ALA A 24 -2.93 0.25 -1.15
CA ALA A 24 -3.47 -0.60 -0.08
C ALA A 24 -3.46 -2.09 -0.46
N TYR A 25 -3.62 -2.43 -1.74
CA TYR A 25 -3.46 -3.81 -2.23
C TYR A 25 -2.01 -4.27 -2.11
N THR A 26 -1.05 -3.39 -2.43
CA THR A 26 0.37 -3.65 -2.22
C THR A 26 0.68 -3.91 -0.76
N TRP A 27 0.09 -3.14 0.18
CA TRP A 27 0.20 -3.44 1.61
C TRP A 27 -0.30 -4.83 1.97
N GLY A 28 -1.49 -5.24 1.52
CA GLY A 28 -2.02 -6.57 1.78
C GLY A 28 -1.09 -7.68 1.27
N ALA A 29 -0.51 -7.51 0.08
CA ALA A 29 0.48 -8.44 -0.47
C ALA A 29 1.77 -8.48 0.38
N LEU A 30 2.28 -7.32 0.80
CA LEU A 30 3.45 -7.21 1.67
C LEU A 30 3.21 -7.87 3.04
N ASP A 31 2.03 -7.68 3.63
CA ASP A 31 1.67 -8.29 4.91
C ASP A 31 1.74 -9.82 4.84
N ARG A 32 1.22 -10.40 3.75
CA ARG A 32 1.29 -11.85 3.51
C ARG A 32 2.71 -12.34 3.26
N LEU A 33 3.54 -11.58 2.55
CA LEU A 33 4.95 -11.92 2.30
C LEU A 33 5.77 -11.85 3.59
N LEU A 34 5.56 -10.84 4.43
CA LEU A 34 6.23 -10.68 5.71
C LEU A 34 5.87 -11.78 6.73
N ALA A 35 4.64 -12.31 6.65
CA ALA A 35 4.21 -13.45 7.45
C ALA A 35 4.79 -14.80 6.97
N ASP A 36 5.32 -14.88 5.75
CA ASP A 36 5.86 -16.13 5.22
C ASP A 36 7.30 -16.36 5.69
N GLU A 37 7.48 -17.30 6.62
CA GLU A 37 8.82 -17.61 7.16
C GLU A 37 9.78 -18.19 6.11
N ARG A 38 9.28 -18.63 4.95
CA ARG A 38 10.11 -19.17 3.87
C ARG A 38 10.76 -18.08 3.02
N ILE A 39 10.38 -16.81 3.19
CA ILE A 39 10.81 -15.70 2.33
C ILE A 39 11.67 -14.72 3.13
N GLU A 40 12.69 -14.15 2.47
CA GLU A 40 13.50 -13.06 2.99
C GLU A 40 13.53 -11.90 1.98
N ILE A 41 13.08 -10.71 2.39
CA ILE A 41 13.13 -9.51 1.54
C ILE A 41 14.52 -8.89 1.69
N LYS A 42 15.31 -8.91 0.61
CA LYS A 42 16.69 -8.36 0.60
C LYS A 42 16.77 -6.92 0.12
N ALA A 43 15.90 -6.54 -0.79
CA ALA A 43 15.85 -5.20 -1.36
C ALA A 43 14.40 -4.83 -1.70
N ILE A 44 14.12 -3.54 -1.62
CA ILE A 44 12.81 -2.99 -1.95
C ILE A 44 13.00 -1.66 -2.68
N SER A 45 12.26 -1.47 -3.75
CA SER A 45 12.14 -0.20 -4.46
C SER A 45 10.66 0.10 -4.72
N GLY A 46 10.33 1.35 -5.02
CA GLY A 46 8.97 1.70 -5.40
C GLY A 46 8.84 3.10 -5.94
N SER A 47 7.68 3.40 -6.52
CA SER A 47 7.32 4.73 -7.02
C SER A 47 6.01 5.20 -6.41
N SER A 48 5.90 6.50 -6.08
CA SER A 48 4.68 7.11 -5.51
C SER A 48 4.15 6.32 -4.29
N ALA A 49 2.90 5.85 -4.32
CA ALA A 49 2.31 5.03 -3.25
C ALA A 49 3.12 3.75 -2.95
N GLY A 50 3.76 3.16 -3.97
CA GLY A 50 4.69 2.04 -3.79
C GLY A 50 5.95 2.43 -3.02
N ALA A 51 6.50 3.64 -3.27
CA ALA A 51 7.63 4.17 -2.51
C ALA A 51 7.26 4.40 -1.03
N MET A 52 6.05 4.91 -0.77
CA MET A 52 5.54 5.04 0.61
C MET A 52 5.47 3.69 1.32
N CYS A 53 4.93 2.65 0.67
CA CYS A 53 4.93 1.30 1.23
C CYS A 53 6.35 0.77 1.48
N ALA A 54 7.29 1.03 0.56
CA ALA A 54 8.68 0.61 0.69
C ALA A 54 9.36 1.24 1.91
N VAL A 55 9.20 2.57 2.08
CA VAL A 55 9.79 3.31 3.20
C VAL A 55 9.17 2.88 4.53
N VAL A 56 7.84 2.80 4.62
CA VAL A 56 7.15 2.38 5.85
C VAL A 56 7.51 0.94 6.23
N LEU A 57 7.62 0.04 5.23
CA LEU A 57 8.09 -1.32 5.45
C LEU A 57 9.52 -1.32 6.00
N ALA A 58 10.45 -0.62 5.35
CA ALA A 58 11.86 -0.60 5.76
C ALA A 58 12.04 -0.02 7.18
N ASP A 59 11.33 1.06 7.48
CA ASP A 59 11.31 1.71 8.78
C ASP A 59 10.73 0.81 9.88
N GLY A 60 9.62 0.13 9.62
CA GLY A 60 9.06 -0.83 10.58
C GLY A 60 9.90 -2.09 10.72
N PHE A 61 10.57 -2.49 9.64
CA PHE A 61 11.48 -3.63 9.65
C PHE A 61 12.73 -3.34 10.48
N HIS A 62 13.24 -2.11 10.44
CA HIS A 62 14.35 -1.68 11.29
C HIS A 62 13.99 -1.75 12.79
N GLU A 63 12.78 -1.35 13.18
CA GLU A 63 12.36 -1.34 14.59
C GLU A 63 11.96 -2.70 15.15
N GLY A 64 11.35 -3.57 14.33
CA GLY A 64 10.72 -4.80 14.84
C GLY A 64 10.71 -5.96 13.85
N ALA A 65 11.63 -5.96 12.88
CA ALA A 65 11.69 -6.93 11.80
C ALA A 65 10.32 -7.09 11.11
N ALA A 66 9.94 -8.33 10.75
CA ALA A 66 8.67 -8.58 10.05
C ALA A 66 7.45 -8.09 10.84
N ALA A 67 7.43 -8.22 12.16
CA ALA A 67 6.30 -7.79 12.98
C ALA A 67 6.17 -6.26 13.00
N GLY A 68 7.28 -5.53 13.17
CA GLY A 68 7.32 -4.07 13.13
C GLY A 68 6.91 -3.51 11.77
N ALA A 69 7.37 -4.13 10.68
CA ALA A 69 6.98 -3.76 9.32
C ALA A 69 5.46 -3.87 9.11
N ARG A 70 4.86 -4.98 9.53
CA ARG A 70 3.41 -5.19 9.44
C ARG A 70 2.63 -4.17 10.27
N ALA A 71 3.08 -3.91 11.50
CA ALA A 71 2.45 -2.94 12.39
C ALA A 71 2.49 -1.52 11.81
N LYS A 72 3.64 -1.06 11.30
CA LYS A 72 3.75 0.28 10.70
C LYS A 72 2.96 0.43 9.41
N LEU A 73 2.99 -0.57 8.53
CA LEU A 73 2.18 -0.56 7.30
C LEU A 73 0.69 -0.47 7.62
N ARG A 74 0.23 -1.22 8.63
CA ARG A 74 -1.14 -1.14 9.12
C ARG A 74 -1.49 0.25 9.64
N ALA A 75 -0.67 0.79 10.54
CA ALA A 75 -0.90 2.11 11.11
C ALA A 75 -0.94 3.20 10.04
N PHE A 76 -0.04 3.12 9.05
CA PHE A 76 -0.01 4.04 7.91
C PHE A 76 -1.32 4.01 7.12
N TRP A 77 -1.77 2.84 6.66
CA TRP A 77 -2.98 2.74 5.84
C TRP A 77 -4.28 3.00 6.63
N GLU A 78 -4.35 2.62 7.91
CA GLU A 78 -5.47 3.00 8.79
C GLU A 78 -5.55 4.52 8.97
N ARG A 79 -4.40 5.21 9.08
CA ARG A 79 -4.37 6.68 9.11
C ARG A 79 -4.81 7.29 7.78
N VAL A 80 -4.31 6.78 6.65
CA VAL A 80 -4.73 7.23 5.31
C VAL A 80 -6.25 7.05 5.13
N ALA A 81 -6.81 5.94 5.57
CA ALA A 81 -8.25 5.69 5.51
C ALA A 81 -9.05 6.68 6.39
N ARG A 82 -8.58 6.94 7.62
CA ARG A 82 -9.19 7.89 8.53
C ARG A 82 -9.15 9.33 7.99
N GLU A 83 -8.00 9.77 7.49
CA GLU A 83 -7.85 11.11 6.91
C GLU A 83 -8.63 11.25 5.61
N GLY A 84 -8.63 10.22 4.75
CA GLY A 84 -9.46 10.17 3.55
C GLY A 84 -10.96 10.18 3.83
N SER A 85 -11.39 9.73 5.01
CA SER A 85 -12.81 9.76 5.41
C SER A 85 -13.33 11.18 5.65
N ALA A 86 -12.44 12.10 6.05
CA ALA A 86 -12.73 13.51 6.30
C ALA A 86 -12.65 14.39 5.03
N ASN A 87 -12.33 13.80 3.87
CA ASN A 87 -12.16 14.56 2.62
C ASN A 87 -13.53 15.02 2.06
N PRO A 88 -13.78 16.34 1.94
CA PRO A 88 -15.02 16.88 1.37
C PRO A 88 -15.19 16.60 -0.13
N TYR A 89 -14.14 16.17 -0.83
CA TYR A 89 -14.17 15.77 -2.25
C TYR A 89 -14.43 14.28 -2.47
N ARG A 90 -14.83 13.52 -1.44
CA ARG A 90 -15.31 12.15 -1.64
C ARG A 90 -16.45 12.19 -2.66
N ARG A 91 -16.33 11.42 -3.74
CA ARG A 91 -17.45 11.09 -4.62
C ARG A 91 -18.50 10.35 -3.78
N THR A 92 -19.39 11.10 -3.15
CA THR A 92 -20.55 10.54 -2.47
C THR A 92 -21.35 9.73 -3.49
N PRO A 93 -22.08 8.68 -3.08
CA PRO A 93 -22.94 7.93 -4.00
C PRO A 93 -23.88 8.85 -4.78
N LEU A 94 -24.35 9.92 -4.13
CA LEU A 94 -25.12 10.99 -4.75
C LEU A 94 -24.31 11.77 -5.81
N MET A 95 -23.07 12.19 -5.51
CA MET A 95 -22.19 12.85 -6.50
C MET A 95 -21.83 11.94 -7.68
N ALA A 96 -21.62 10.64 -7.45
CA ALA A 96 -21.38 9.66 -8.50
C ALA A 96 -22.63 9.46 -9.37
N PHE A 97 -23.81 9.36 -8.76
CA PHE A 97 -25.10 9.30 -9.44
C PHE A 97 -25.34 10.58 -10.26
N LEU A 98 -25.17 11.76 -9.66
CA LEU A 98 -25.33 13.04 -10.35
C LEU A 98 -24.32 13.23 -11.48
N ASN A 99 -23.06 12.80 -11.31
CA ASN A 99 -22.07 12.80 -12.40
C ASN A 99 -22.43 11.83 -13.54
N ALA A 100 -23.15 10.74 -13.28
CA ALA A 100 -23.59 9.82 -14.33
C ALA A 100 -24.61 10.45 -15.28
N PHE A 101 -25.34 11.49 -14.82
CA PHE A 101 -26.27 12.27 -15.64
C PHE A 101 -25.66 13.58 -16.16
N LYS A 102 -24.39 13.88 -15.86
CA LYS A 102 -23.71 15.06 -16.44
C LYS A 102 -23.32 14.78 -17.90
N PRO A 103 -23.60 15.71 -18.83
CA PRO A 103 -23.15 15.57 -20.21
C PRO A 103 -21.62 15.59 -20.30
N GLY A 104 -21.04 14.83 -21.23
CA GLY A 104 -19.58 14.69 -21.41
C GLY A 104 -18.79 15.98 -21.71
N TRP A 105 -19.47 17.11 -21.92
CA TRP A 105 -18.87 18.43 -22.13
C TRP A 105 -18.83 19.32 -20.87
N ALA A 106 -19.36 18.84 -19.74
CA ALA A 106 -19.22 19.53 -18.45
C ALA A 106 -17.75 19.45 -17.99
N ALA A 107 -17.01 20.49 -18.28
CA ALA A 107 -15.56 20.59 -18.20
C ALA A 107 -15.01 20.61 -16.76
N GLU A 108 -14.80 19.42 -16.18
CA GLU A 108 -13.84 19.23 -15.08
C GLU A 108 -12.78 18.15 -15.39
N ASN A 109 -12.83 17.51 -16.56
CA ASN A 109 -12.18 16.20 -16.77
C ASN A 109 -10.82 16.20 -17.48
N TYR A 110 -10.14 17.33 -17.70
CA TYR A 110 -8.78 17.28 -18.28
C TYR A 110 -7.67 17.75 -17.33
N LEU A 111 -7.90 18.79 -16.53
CA LEU A 111 -6.92 19.28 -15.55
C LEU A 111 -6.93 18.45 -14.24
N ALA A 112 -8.09 17.88 -13.85
CA ALA A 112 -8.21 17.09 -12.63
C ALA A 112 -7.77 15.62 -12.76
N MET A 113 -7.44 15.15 -13.97
CA MET A 113 -6.96 13.77 -14.20
C MET A 113 -5.43 13.63 -14.01
N TRP A 114 -4.69 14.73 -13.93
CA TRP A 114 -3.22 14.76 -13.87
C TRP A 114 -2.64 15.65 -12.75
N ALA A 115 -3.47 16.09 -11.80
CA ALA A 115 -3.07 16.70 -10.53
C ALA A 115 -3.44 15.77 -9.38
#